data_AF-A0AAD5BD87-F1
#
_entry.id   AF-A0AAD5BD87-F1
#
_cell.length_a   1.000
_cell.length_b   1.000
_cell.length_c   1.000
_cell.angle_alpha   90.00
_cell.angle_beta   90.00
_cell.angle_gamma   90.00
#
_symmetry.space_group_name_H-M   'P 1'
#
loop_
_entity.id
_entity.type
_entity.pdbx_description
1 polymer ?
#
loop_
_entity_poly.entity_id
_entity_poly.type
_entity_poly.pdbx_seq_one_letter_code
_entity_poly.pdbx_strand_id
1 'polypeptide(L)'
;MSSNASCIFCKIIKGEIPSFKLIETAKTYSFLDIQPTAKGHVLIIPKHHGAKLHNIPDDYLSDLLPVVKRLTRVLKLDENNTPEGEGYNVLQNNGRIAHQVVDHVHFHLIPKRDDKTGLGVGWPAEETNFPKLEEYYNELKKELEKEESEKL
;
A
#
# COMPACT_ATOMS: atom_id res chain seq x y z
N MET A 1 6.98 19.03 4.55
CA MET A 1 6.18 18.20 3.61
C MET A 1 6.87 18.22 2.26
N SER A 2 7.35 17.08 1.76
CA SER A 2 7.85 16.97 0.38
C SER A 2 6.67 16.97 -0.59
N SER A 3 6.75 17.73 -1.69
CA SER A 3 5.72 17.76 -2.74
C SER A 3 6.36 17.94 -4.12
N ASN A 4 5.80 17.30 -5.15
CA ASN A 4 6.26 17.41 -6.54
C ASN A 4 5.16 18.01 -7.43
N ALA A 5 5.50 19.08 -8.18
CA ALA A 5 4.53 19.85 -8.97
C ALA A 5 3.91 19.06 -10.15
N SER A 6 4.59 18.03 -10.68
CA SER A 6 4.06 17.19 -11.76
C SER A 6 3.28 15.97 -11.26
N CYS A 7 3.35 15.66 -9.96
CA CYS A 7 2.70 14.48 -9.39
C CYS A 7 1.17 14.67 -9.25
N ILE A 8 0.38 13.81 -9.89
CA ILE A 8 -1.08 13.87 -9.84
C ILE A 8 -1.64 13.72 -8.42
N PHE A 9 -1.02 12.91 -7.56
CA PHE A 9 -1.47 12.73 -6.18
C PHE A 9 -1.12 13.94 -5.30
N CYS A 10 0.01 14.61 -5.54
CA CYS A 10 0.29 15.90 -4.89
C CYS A 10 -0.74 16.95 -5.28
N LYS A 11 -1.17 16.99 -6.55
CA LYS A 11 -2.23 17.90 -7.02
C LYS A 11 -3.59 17.59 -6.39
N ILE A 12 -3.93 16.31 -6.23
CA ILE A 12 -5.14 15.88 -5.49
C ILE A 12 -5.08 16.34 -4.03
N ILE A 13 -3.95 16.14 -3.34
CA ILE A 13 -3.76 16.57 -1.95
C ILE A 13 -3.94 18.10 -1.81
N LYS A 14 -3.44 18.87 -2.78
CA LYS A 14 -3.57 20.34 -2.82
C LYS A 14 -4.96 20.83 -3.26
N GLY A 15 -5.83 19.94 -3.71
CA GLY A 15 -7.14 20.30 -4.27
C GLY A 15 -7.10 20.91 -5.68
N GLU A 16 -5.95 20.83 -6.36
CA GLU A 16 -5.79 21.29 -7.75
C GLU A 16 -6.46 20.33 -8.75
N ILE A 17 -6.57 19.04 -8.38
CA ILE A 17 -7.33 18.02 -9.09
C ILE A 17 -8.42 17.49 -8.14
N PRO A 18 -9.69 17.41 -8.57
CA PRO A 18 -10.76 16.90 -7.72
C PRO A 18 -10.58 15.40 -7.44
N SER A 19 -11.05 14.95 -6.28
CA SER A 19 -11.14 13.54 -5.94
C SER A 19 -12.37 13.26 -5.06
N PHE A 20 -12.82 12.01 -5.03
CA PHE A 20 -13.84 11.57 -4.09
C PHE A 20 -13.19 11.25 -2.74
N LYS A 21 -12.86 12.30 -1.99
CA LYS A 21 -12.20 12.22 -0.68
C LYS A 21 -13.00 11.39 0.32
N LEU A 22 -12.29 10.56 1.10
CA LEU A 22 -12.83 9.77 2.20
C LEU A 22 -12.24 10.24 3.54
N ILE A 23 -11.24 9.53 4.07
CA ILE A 23 -10.54 9.89 5.31
C ILE A 23 -9.33 10.75 4.98
N GLU A 24 -9.17 11.84 5.73
CA GLU A 24 -8.00 12.70 5.70
C GLU A 24 -7.50 12.92 7.13
N THR A 25 -6.19 12.79 7.33
CA THR A 25 -5.51 13.07 8.60
C THR A 25 -4.47 14.17 8.39
N ALA A 26 -3.66 14.47 9.41
CA ALA A 26 -2.51 15.34 9.25
C ALA A 26 -1.46 14.79 8.27
N LYS A 27 -1.38 13.46 8.10
CA LYS A 27 -0.32 12.77 7.34
C LYS A 27 -0.82 11.94 6.17
N THR A 28 -2.08 11.54 6.16
CA THR A 28 -2.66 10.63 5.16
C THR A 28 -3.84 11.28 4.46
N TYR A 29 -4.03 10.93 3.20
CA TYR A 29 -5.19 11.29 2.40
C TYR A 29 -5.73 10.04 1.71
N SER A 30 -7.04 9.84 1.68
CA SER A 30 -7.66 8.70 0.99
C SER A 30 -8.85 9.12 0.15
N PHE A 31 -9.06 8.41 -0.95
CA PHE A 31 -10.07 8.73 -1.96
C PHE A 31 -10.41 7.50 -2.80
N LEU A 32 -11.58 7.50 -3.44
CA LEU A 32 -11.97 6.42 -4.35
C LEU A 32 -11.05 6.38 -5.58
N ASP A 33 -10.67 5.18 -5.99
CA ASP A 33 -10.03 4.98 -7.29
C ASP A 33 -11.07 5.23 -8.40
N ILE A 34 -10.69 6.01 -9.41
CA ILE A 34 -11.54 6.34 -10.58
C ILE A 34 -11.41 5.29 -11.70
N GLN A 35 -10.42 4.40 -11.61
CA GLN A 35 -10.23 3.23 -12.47
C GLN A 35 -10.29 1.95 -11.62
N PRO A 36 -11.40 1.70 -10.90
CA PRO A 36 -11.45 0.67 -9.87
C PRO A 36 -11.48 -0.74 -10.45
N THR A 37 -10.75 -1.65 -9.81
CA THR A 37 -10.84 -3.11 -10.05
C THR A 37 -11.98 -3.79 -9.27
N ALA A 38 -12.57 -3.11 -8.29
CA ALA A 38 -13.73 -3.57 -7.52
C ALA A 38 -14.56 -2.40 -6.99
N LYS A 39 -15.86 -2.62 -6.76
CA LYS A 39 -16.70 -1.65 -6.05
C LYS A 39 -16.19 -1.45 -4.62
N GLY A 40 -15.79 -0.23 -4.30
CA GLY A 40 -15.17 0.12 -3.02
C GLY A 40 -13.65 0.10 -3.04
N HIS A 41 -13.00 0.07 -4.21
CA HIS A 41 -11.56 0.27 -4.34
C HIS A 41 -11.18 1.69 -3.88
N VAL A 42 -10.35 1.77 -2.84
CA VAL A 42 -9.86 3.02 -2.25
C VAL A 42 -8.34 3.10 -2.39
N LEU A 43 -7.84 4.30 -2.69
CA LEU A 43 -6.43 4.66 -2.61
C LEU A 43 -6.15 5.40 -1.30
N ILE A 44 -5.06 5.04 -0.62
CA ILE A 44 -4.59 5.65 0.62
C ILE A 44 -3.14 6.10 0.41
N ILE A 45 -2.87 7.39 0.52
CA ILE A 45 -1.57 8.00 0.21
C ILE A 45 -1.04 8.81 1.39
N PRO A 46 0.28 8.81 1.64
CA PRO A 46 0.89 9.79 2.53
C PRO A 46 0.85 11.17 1.85
N LYS A 47 0.68 12.23 2.64
CA LYS A 47 0.79 13.62 2.16
C LYS A 47 2.24 13.98 1.81
N HIS A 48 3.22 13.27 2.37
CA HIS A 48 4.62 13.34 1.97
C HIS A 48 4.82 12.66 0.61
N HIS A 49 5.38 13.39 -0.36
CA HIS A 49 5.76 12.80 -1.64
C HIS A 49 7.01 11.93 -1.51
N GLY A 50 6.88 10.67 -1.88
CA GLY A 50 7.97 9.73 -2.12
C GLY A 50 7.51 8.68 -3.12
N ALA A 51 8.38 8.30 -4.05
CA ALA A 51 8.00 7.40 -5.15
C ALA A 51 7.83 5.96 -4.65
N LYS A 52 8.73 5.49 -3.79
CA LYS A 52 8.71 4.14 -3.21
C LYS A 52 8.56 4.19 -1.70
N LEU A 53 8.20 3.05 -1.10
CA LEU A 53 7.92 2.93 0.34
C LEU A 53 9.08 3.45 1.20
N HIS A 54 10.31 3.08 0.87
CA HIS A 54 11.53 3.50 1.58
C HIS A 54 11.87 5.01 1.42
N ASN A 55 11.08 5.79 0.66
CA ASN A 55 11.21 7.24 0.58
C ASN A 55 10.23 7.98 1.50
N ILE A 56 9.38 7.25 2.22
CA ILE A 56 8.36 7.82 3.10
C ILE A 56 8.87 7.78 4.54
N PRO A 57 8.84 8.90 5.27
CA PRO A 57 9.22 8.92 6.67
C PRO A 57 8.34 8.01 7.53
N ASP A 58 8.92 7.38 8.56
CA ASP A 58 8.26 6.40 9.43
C ASP A 58 6.99 6.95 10.10
N ASP A 59 6.99 8.24 10.41
CA ASP A 59 5.88 8.90 11.08
C ASP A 59 4.65 9.05 10.16
N TYR A 60 4.84 9.07 8.84
CA TYR A 60 3.77 8.96 7.84
C TYR A 60 3.34 7.51 7.65
N LEU A 61 4.30 6.57 7.60
CA LEU A 61 3.99 5.14 7.47
C LEU A 61 3.12 4.63 8.63
N SER A 62 3.42 5.07 9.85
CA SER A 62 2.68 4.72 11.07
C SER A 62 1.21 5.18 11.06
N ASP A 63 0.87 6.20 10.26
CA ASP A 63 -0.50 6.71 10.14
C ASP A 63 -1.32 5.98 9.06
N LEU A 64 -0.67 5.36 8.07
CA LEU A 64 -1.34 4.75 6.91
C LEU A 64 -2.22 3.54 7.28
N LEU A 65 -1.69 2.54 7.98
CA LEU A 65 -2.46 1.31 8.28
C LEU A 65 -3.64 1.55 9.24
N PRO A 66 -3.54 2.43 10.26
CA PRO A 66 -4.72 2.85 11.03
C PRO A 66 -5.83 3.45 10.15
N VAL A 67 -5.48 4.24 9.12
CA VAL A 67 -6.45 4.76 8.15
C VAL A 67 -7.05 3.66 7.30
N VAL A 68 -6.24 2.71 6.80
CA VAL A 68 -6.73 1.52 6.06
C VAL A 68 -7.73 0.73 6.92
N LYS A 69 -7.39 0.43 8.18
CA LYS A 69 -8.29 -0.26 9.12
C LYS A 69 -9.59 0.52 9.37
N ARG A 70 -9.57 1.85 9.41
CA ARG A 70 -10.80 2.63 9.53
C ARG A 70 -11.66 2.53 8.27
N LEU A 71 -11.04 2.48 7.10
CA LEU A 71 -11.73 2.32 5.82
C LEU A 71 -12.39 0.95 5.68
N THR A 72 -11.84 -0.13 6.27
CA THR A 72 -12.53 -1.42 6.28
C THR A 72 -13.89 -1.32 6.98
N ARG A 73 -13.99 -0.55 8.07
CA ARG A 73 -15.26 -0.26 8.78
C ARG A 73 -16.24 0.55 7.95
N VAL A 74 -15.74 1.58 7.27
CA VAL A 74 -16.56 2.40 6.37
C VAL A 74 -17.14 1.55 5.23
N LEU A 75 -16.36 0.60 4.73
CA LEU A 75 -16.76 -0.34 3.69
C LEU A 75 -17.51 -1.58 4.22
N LYS A 76 -17.73 -1.68 5.54
CA LYS A 76 -18.35 -2.83 6.24
C LYS A 76 -17.62 -4.17 6.03
N LEU A 77 -16.33 -4.12 5.70
CA LEU A 77 -15.50 -5.30 5.49
C LEU A 77 -15.10 -5.96 6.82
N ASP A 78 -15.22 -5.24 7.95
CA ASP A 78 -14.93 -5.74 9.30
C ASP A 78 -16.10 -6.53 9.93
N GLU A 79 -17.26 -6.55 9.28
CA GLU A 79 -18.41 -7.35 9.72
C GLU A 79 -18.14 -8.86 9.51
N ASN A 80 -17.32 -9.23 8.51
CA ASN A 80 -16.88 -10.61 8.29
C ASN A 80 -15.61 -10.91 9.10
N ASN A 81 -15.73 -11.76 10.12
CA ASN A 81 -14.63 -12.21 10.97
C ASN A 81 -14.31 -13.70 10.77
N THR A 82 -14.73 -14.26 9.63
CA THR A 82 -14.46 -15.65 9.23
C THR A 82 -13.56 -15.68 7.99
N PRO A 83 -12.82 -16.77 7.73
CA PRO A 83 -12.05 -16.90 6.50
C PRO A 83 -12.93 -17.13 5.25
N GLU A 84 -14.19 -17.53 5.42
CA GLU A 84 -15.14 -17.70 4.33
C GLU A 84 -15.83 -16.38 3.92
N GLY A 85 -16.39 -16.35 2.70
CA GLY A 85 -17.18 -15.22 2.21
C GLY A 85 -16.35 -14.12 1.53
N GLU A 86 -16.88 -12.90 1.52
CA GLU A 86 -16.19 -11.74 0.93
C GLU A 86 -14.97 -11.36 1.77
N GLY A 87 -13.85 -11.05 1.11
CA GLY A 87 -12.61 -10.59 1.72
C GLY A 87 -12.13 -9.26 1.13
N TYR A 88 -10.85 -8.95 1.33
CA TYR A 88 -10.20 -7.79 0.72
C TYR A 88 -8.68 -7.95 0.68
N ASN A 89 -8.04 -7.22 -0.22
CA ASN A 89 -6.58 -7.14 -0.31
C ASN A 89 -6.11 -5.73 0.04
N VAL A 90 -4.92 -5.65 0.65
CA VAL A 90 -4.14 -4.43 0.79
C VAL A 90 -2.88 -4.59 -0.05
N LEU A 91 -2.65 -3.69 -1.01
CA LEU A 91 -1.54 -3.79 -1.95
C LEU A 91 -0.80 -2.45 -2.05
N GLN A 92 0.53 -2.48 -2.14
CA GLN A 92 1.35 -1.32 -2.43
C GLN A 92 2.49 -1.73 -3.37
N ASN A 93 2.67 -0.97 -4.45
CA ASN A 93 3.57 -1.32 -5.55
C ASN A 93 4.80 -0.40 -5.56
N ASN A 94 6.00 -0.96 -5.76
CA ASN A 94 7.27 -0.22 -5.78
C ASN A 94 8.03 -0.44 -7.11
N GLY A 95 7.86 0.45 -8.09
CA GLY A 95 8.48 0.40 -9.41
C GLY A 95 7.59 -0.23 -10.50
N ARG A 96 7.94 0.02 -11.77
CA ARG A 96 7.13 -0.36 -12.95
C ARG A 96 6.93 -1.87 -13.08
N ILE A 97 7.98 -2.66 -12.85
CA ILE A 97 7.89 -4.14 -12.87
C ILE A 97 6.97 -4.69 -11.79
N ALA A 98 6.84 -3.97 -10.67
CA ALA A 98 5.92 -4.26 -9.58
C ALA A 98 4.54 -3.61 -9.79
N HIS A 99 4.20 -3.19 -11.02
CA HIS A 99 2.91 -2.61 -11.39
C HIS A 99 2.61 -1.22 -10.77
N GLN A 100 3.63 -0.45 -10.37
CA GLN A 100 3.44 0.95 -9.98
C GLN A 100 3.42 1.85 -11.22
N VAL A 101 2.37 2.64 -11.42
CA VAL A 101 2.27 3.63 -12.52
C VAL A 101 2.47 5.07 -12.04
N VAL A 102 1.89 5.43 -10.89
CA VAL A 102 2.03 6.76 -10.29
C VAL A 102 3.20 6.75 -9.29
N ASP A 103 4.18 7.63 -9.49
CA ASP A 103 5.39 7.73 -8.65
C ASP A 103 5.17 8.51 -7.35
N HIS A 104 4.15 8.10 -6.61
CA HIS A 104 3.84 8.56 -5.26
C HIS A 104 3.23 7.38 -4.52
N VAL A 105 3.75 7.00 -3.35
CA VAL A 105 3.29 5.82 -2.60
C VAL A 105 1.77 5.84 -2.43
N HIS A 106 1.12 4.74 -2.81
CA HIS A 106 -0.31 4.55 -2.63
C HIS A 106 -0.59 3.10 -2.27
N PHE A 107 -1.34 2.94 -1.18
CA PHE A 107 -1.92 1.67 -0.80
C PHE A 107 -3.29 1.56 -1.45
N HIS A 108 -3.55 0.41 -2.05
CA HIS A 108 -4.87 0.02 -2.51
C HIS A 108 -5.55 -0.78 -1.40
N LEU A 109 -6.80 -0.41 -1.06
CA LEU A 109 -7.72 -1.27 -0.33
C LEU A 109 -8.77 -1.76 -1.33
N ILE A 110 -8.75 -3.05 -1.64
CA ILE A 110 -9.51 -3.65 -2.73
C ILE A 110 -10.45 -4.72 -2.17
N PRO A 111 -11.77 -4.48 -2.12
CA PRO A 111 -12.74 -5.52 -1.78
C PRO A 111 -12.65 -6.71 -2.76
N LYS A 112 -12.77 -7.93 -2.24
CA LYS A 112 -12.73 -9.19 -2.99
C LYS A 112 -14.01 -9.97 -2.73
N ARG A 113 -14.99 -9.84 -3.62
CA ARG A 113 -16.32 -10.45 -3.47
C ARG A 113 -16.49 -11.73 -4.27
N ASP A 114 -15.75 -11.84 -5.37
CA ASP A 114 -15.79 -12.95 -6.29
C ASP A 114 -14.45 -13.06 -7.03
N ASP A 115 -14.30 -14.10 -7.85
CA ASP A 115 -13.07 -14.35 -8.61
C ASP A 115 -12.91 -13.43 -9.82
N LYS A 116 -13.99 -12.79 -10.28
CA LYS A 116 -14.01 -11.96 -11.49
C LYS A 116 -13.56 -10.53 -11.24
N THR A 117 -13.76 -10.04 -10.02
CA THR A 117 -13.46 -8.66 -9.59
C THR A 117 -12.45 -8.63 -8.45
N GLY A 118 -11.90 -7.46 -8.16
CA GLY A 118 -10.87 -7.28 -7.14
C GLY A 118 -9.48 -7.65 -7.64
N LEU A 119 -8.56 -7.92 -6.71
CA LEU A 119 -7.20 -8.29 -7.07
C LEU A 119 -7.17 -9.74 -7.59
N GLY A 120 -6.45 -9.95 -8.70
CA GLY A 120 -6.00 -11.26 -9.14
C GLY A 120 -4.61 -11.52 -8.59
N VAL A 121 -4.42 -12.66 -7.91
CA VAL A 121 -3.13 -13.02 -7.32
C VAL A 121 -2.56 -14.23 -8.06
N GLY A 122 -1.59 -13.96 -8.94
CA GLY A 122 -0.73 -15.02 -9.48
C GLY A 122 0.30 -15.41 -8.43
N TRP A 123 0.35 -16.69 -8.05
CA TRP A 123 1.24 -17.19 -7.02
C TRP A 123 2.20 -18.27 -7.55
N PRO A 124 3.24 -17.88 -8.33
CA PRO A 124 4.21 -18.82 -8.90
C PRO A 124 5.23 -19.23 -7.83
N ALA A 125 4.84 -20.14 -6.92
CA ALA A 125 5.74 -20.64 -5.89
C ALA A 125 6.94 -21.37 -6.52
N GLU A 126 8.15 -20.97 -6.12
CA GLU A 126 9.40 -21.61 -6.57
C GLU A 126 9.80 -22.75 -5.63
N GLU A 127 10.37 -23.82 -6.19
CA GLU A 127 10.96 -24.89 -5.39
C GLU A 127 12.20 -24.39 -4.63
N THR A 128 12.25 -24.68 -3.34
CA THR A 128 13.37 -24.33 -2.46
C THR A 128 13.70 -25.46 -1.49
N ASN A 129 14.76 -25.30 -0.70
CA ASN A 129 15.14 -26.25 0.35
C ASN A 129 15.81 -25.53 1.54
N PHE A 130 15.88 -26.22 2.69
CA PHE A 130 16.45 -25.66 3.92
C PHE A 130 17.89 -25.14 3.74
N PRO A 131 18.82 -25.86 3.08
CA PRO A 131 20.18 -25.34 2.86
C PRO A 131 20.22 -24.00 2.09
N LYS A 132 19.46 -23.88 0.99
CA LYS A 132 19.37 -22.61 0.23
C LYS A 132 18.78 -21.48 1.06
N LEU A 133 17.75 -21.78 1.85
CA LEU A 133 17.12 -20.80 2.74
C LEU A 133 18.04 -20.37 3.88
N GLU A 134 18.82 -21.29 4.44
CA GLU A 134 19.79 -21.00 5.50
C GLU A 134 20.93 -20.11 5.00
N GLU A 135 21.45 -20.38 3.79
CA GLU A 135 22.44 -19.52 3.15
C GLU A 135 21.91 -18.09 3.00
N TYR A 136 20.72 -17.94 2.41
CA TYR A 136 20.10 -16.63 2.21
C TYR A 136 19.73 -15.93 3.53
N TYR A 137 19.25 -16.68 4.52
CA TYR A 137 18.99 -16.15 5.86
C TYR A 137 20.24 -15.53 6.49
N ASN A 138 21.37 -16.22 6.38
CA ASN A 138 22.65 -15.73 6.92
C ASN A 138 23.16 -14.49 6.18
N GLU A 139 22.91 -14.38 4.87
CA GLU A 139 23.18 -13.17 4.10
C GLU A 139 22.33 -11.99 4.62
N LEU A 140 21.01 -12.18 4.73
CA LEU A 140 20.11 -11.14 5.23
C LEU A 140 20.43 -10.71 6.66
N LYS A 141 20.86 -11.65 7.52
CA LYS A 141 21.28 -11.33 8.89
C LYS A 141 22.50 -10.41 8.93
N LYS A 142 23.50 -10.63 8.08
CA LYS A 142 24.67 -9.76 7.98
C LYS A 142 24.29 -8.37 7.48
N GLU A 143 23.39 -8.28 6.51
CA GLU A 143 22.92 -6.96 6.03
C GLU A 143 22.13 -6.21 7.10
N LEU A 144 21.33 -6.92 7.92
CA LEU A 144 20.62 -6.31 9.04
C LEU A 144 21.58 -5.75 10.11
N GLU A 145 22.62 -6.50 10.47
CA GLU A 145 23.64 -6.05 11.42
C GLU A 145 24.35 -4.77 10.94
N LYS A 146 24.63 -4.67 9.63
CA LYS A 146 25.21 -3.45 9.04
C LYS A 146 24.24 -2.28 9.14
N GLU A 147 22.98 -2.49 8.76
CA GLU A 147 21.94 -1.46 8.76
C GLU A 147 21.68 -0.89 10.16
N GLU A 148 21.67 -1.76 11.19
CA GLU A 148 21.53 -1.35 12.58
C GLU A 148 22.75 -0.54 13.07
N SER A 149 23.96 -0.91 12.62
CA SER A 149 25.18 -0.18 12.96
C SER A 149 25.28 1.21 12.33
N GLU A 150 24.68 1.42 11.15
CA GLU A 150 24.64 2.72 10.45
C GLU A 150 23.62 3.70 11.06
N LYS A 151 22.69 3.21 11.88
CA LYS A 151 21.70 4.01 12.62
C LYS A 151 22.19 4.52 13.97
N LEU A 152 23.32 4.01 14.46
CA LEU A 152 24.01 4.43 15.69
C LEU A 152 24.93 5.62 15.44
#